data_AF-A0A1Z4II54-F1
#
_entry.id   AF-A0A1Z4II54-F1
#
_cell.length_a   1.000
_cell.length_b   1.000
_cell.length_c   1.000
_cell.angle_alpha   90.00
_cell.angle_beta   90.00
_cell.angle_gamma   90.00
#
_symmetry.space_group_name_H-M   'P 1'
#
loop_
_entity.id
_entity.type
_entity.pdbx_description
1 polymer ?
#
loop_
_entity_poly.entity_id
_entity_poly.type
_entity_poly.pdbx_seq_one_letter_code
_entity_poly.pdbx_strand_id
1 'polypeptide(L)'
;MKLRLTLRIIGCTVLTVLTTTTVIAQTLPYGTARKPRTCPSRVEPKKGAPSVEQAKKYFLCDQESQFGTPGQGGTNFIRLISDLTLQIAPSSRPFNETDLEYNSNYEGSLSMSTEKPVYDIRGSFTGYTCFEIRGSRLPGKNCTVAQFPNSTGICFQNTFGDWHCRMKGSSKKIGDDLPPPEN
;
A
#
# COMPACT_ATOMS: atom_id res chain seq x y z
N MET A 1 17.68 -84.13 18.80
CA MET A 1 16.44 -83.73 19.52
C MET A 1 16.76 -82.48 20.34
N LYS A 2 15.85 -81.48 20.33
CA LYS A 2 15.95 -80.09 20.88
C LYS A 2 16.69 -79.09 19.97
N LEU A 3 16.25 -77.85 19.73
CA LEU A 3 14.97 -77.12 19.84
C LEU A 3 15.19 -75.80 19.07
N ARG A 4 14.17 -75.30 18.34
CA ARG A 4 14.19 -74.03 17.59
C ARG A 4 14.22 -72.81 18.53
N LEU A 5 14.80 -71.67 18.08
CA LEU A 5 14.13 -70.36 18.22
C LEU A 5 14.72 -69.31 17.24
N THR A 6 13.85 -68.76 16.40
CA THR A 6 14.03 -67.57 15.55
C THR A 6 13.84 -66.29 16.35
N LEU A 7 14.63 -65.24 16.08
CA LEU A 7 14.25 -63.87 16.43
C LEU A 7 14.65 -62.89 15.30
N ARG A 8 13.63 -62.30 14.67
CA ARG A 8 13.74 -61.17 13.74
C ARG A 8 13.75 -59.89 14.56
N ILE A 9 14.69 -58.98 14.30
CA ILE A 9 14.57 -57.58 14.71
C ILE A 9 14.89 -56.71 13.49
N ILE A 10 13.83 -56.18 12.88
CA ILE A 10 13.89 -55.08 11.91
C ILE A 10 13.96 -53.81 12.74
N GLY A 11 15.17 -53.26 12.89
CA GLY A 11 15.39 -51.98 13.53
C GLY A 11 15.15 -50.84 12.54
N CYS A 12 13.91 -50.37 12.44
CA CYS A 12 13.58 -49.13 11.75
C CYS A 12 13.86 -47.97 12.71
N THR A 13 15.08 -47.41 12.68
CA THR A 13 15.40 -46.15 13.38
C THR A 13 14.70 -45.00 12.66
N VAL A 14 13.52 -44.62 13.14
CA VAL A 14 12.85 -43.37 12.77
C VAL A 14 13.53 -42.25 13.54
N LEU A 15 14.45 -41.55 12.86
CA LEU A 15 15.08 -40.34 13.37
C LEU A 15 14.06 -39.19 13.24
N THR A 16 13.32 -38.90 14.30
CA THR A 16 12.43 -37.74 14.36
C THR A 16 13.25 -36.46 14.52
N VAL A 17 13.46 -35.74 13.41
CA VAL A 17 14.01 -34.38 13.44
C VAL A 17 12.95 -33.46 14.05
N LEU A 18 13.07 -33.18 15.35
CA LEU A 18 12.34 -32.12 16.04
C LEU A 18 12.83 -30.77 15.48
N THR A 19 12.24 -30.31 14.38
CA THR A 19 12.41 -28.91 13.96
C THR A 19 11.69 -28.04 14.98
N THR A 20 12.42 -27.41 15.89
CA THR A 20 11.89 -26.35 16.75
C THR A 20 11.44 -25.20 15.86
N THR A 21 10.15 -25.11 15.58
CA THR A 21 9.52 -23.92 15.01
C THR A 21 9.58 -22.82 16.06
N THR A 22 10.65 -22.02 16.03
CA THR A 22 10.69 -20.76 16.78
C THR A 22 9.62 -19.84 16.20
N VAL A 23 8.51 -19.68 16.92
CA VAL A 23 7.51 -18.65 16.62
C VAL A 23 8.12 -17.31 17.02
N ILE A 24 8.79 -16.65 16.08
CA ILE A 24 9.19 -15.25 16.26
C ILE A 24 7.90 -14.43 16.15
N ALA A 25 7.46 -13.84 17.26
CA ALA A 25 6.39 -12.86 17.23
C ALA A 25 6.83 -11.71 16.30
N GLN A 26 6.13 -11.53 15.18
CA GLN A 26 6.41 -10.41 14.28
C GLN A 26 6.07 -9.10 15.00
N THR A 27 7.10 -8.33 15.37
CA THR A 27 6.91 -6.96 15.82
C THR A 27 6.35 -6.15 14.65
N LEU A 28 5.16 -5.56 14.83
CA LEU A 28 4.56 -4.67 13.83
C LEU A 28 4.96 -3.23 14.18
N PRO A 29 6.00 -2.66 13.54
CA PRO A 29 6.57 -1.37 13.96
C PRO A 29 5.58 -0.22 13.87
N TYR A 30 4.57 -0.33 13.01
CA TYR A 30 3.51 0.66 12.83
C TYR A 30 2.15 0.20 13.38
N GLY A 31 2.13 -0.86 14.19
CA GLY A 31 0.89 -1.39 14.79
C GLY A 31 -0.02 -2.13 13.81
N THR A 32 0.41 -2.35 12.57
CA THR A 32 -0.34 -3.06 11.53
C THR A 32 0.59 -3.91 10.66
N ALA A 33 0.05 -4.99 10.11
CA ALA A 33 0.69 -5.81 9.09
C ALA A 33 0.51 -5.23 7.68
N ARG A 34 -0.39 -4.25 7.50
CA ARG A 34 -0.59 -3.58 6.21
C ARG A 34 0.69 -2.86 5.79
N LYS A 35 1.06 -3.11 4.54
CA LYS A 35 2.14 -2.41 3.84
C LYS A 35 1.54 -1.47 2.79
N PRO A 36 2.21 -0.35 2.47
CA PRO A 36 1.86 0.44 1.31
C PRO A 36 1.74 -0.43 0.07
N ARG A 37 0.63 -0.31 -0.66
CA ARG A 37 0.45 -1.04 -1.90
C ARG A 37 1.45 -0.55 -2.94
N THR A 38 1.99 -1.50 -3.69
CA THR A 38 2.89 -1.23 -4.82
C THR A 38 2.26 -1.72 -6.11
N CYS A 39 2.62 -1.07 -7.21
CA CYS A 39 2.14 -1.41 -8.54
C CYS A 39 3.34 -1.81 -9.40
N PRO A 40 3.63 -3.12 -9.54
CA PRO A 40 4.74 -3.60 -10.37
C PRO A 40 4.57 -3.26 -11.87
N SER A 41 3.32 -3.05 -12.30
CA SER A 41 2.99 -2.61 -13.65
C SER A 41 1.86 -1.60 -13.59
N ARG A 42 1.98 -0.56 -14.42
CA ARG A 42 1.05 0.57 -14.55
C ARG A 42 0.71 0.85 -16.02
N VAL A 43 1.06 -0.03 -16.94
CA VAL A 43 1.03 0.28 -18.37
C VAL A 43 -0.32 0.05 -19.05
N GLU A 44 -1.29 -0.51 -18.33
CA GLU A 44 -2.62 -0.82 -18.84
C GLU A 44 -3.69 0.13 -18.29
N PRO A 45 -4.69 0.50 -19.10
CA PRO A 45 -4.88 0.09 -20.49
C PRO A 45 -3.98 0.87 -21.46
N LYS A 46 -3.63 0.25 -22.60
CA LYS A 46 -2.88 0.94 -23.68
C LYS A 46 -3.67 2.03 -24.41
N LYS A 47 -5.00 1.95 -24.39
CA LYS A 47 -5.91 2.90 -25.03
C LYS A 47 -7.10 3.15 -24.12
N GLY A 48 -7.58 4.39 -24.10
CA GLY A 48 -8.72 4.78 -23.29
C GLY A 48 -8.38 4.96 -21.82
N ALA A 49 -9.41 5.19 -21.03
CA ALA A 49 -9.30 5.40 -19.59
C ALA A 49 -8.99 4.09 -18.86
N PRO A 50 -8.21 4.11 -17.75
CA PRO A 50 -8.21 2.99 -16.84
C PRO A 50 -9.62 2.68 -16.34
N SER A 51 -9.92 1.40 -16.11
CA SER A 51 -11.14 1.02 -15.40
C SER A 51 -11.15 1.62 -13.99
N VAL A 52 -12.33 1.75 -13.38
CA VAL A 52 -12.43 2.25 -11.99
C VAL A 52 -11.54 1.46 -11.03
N GLU A 53 -11.46 0.14 -11.18
CA GLU A 53 -10.62 -0.70 -10.32
C GLU A 53 -9.12 -0.53 -10.60
N GLN A 54 -8.73 -0.31 -11.86
CA GLN A 54 -7.34 0.07 -12.18
C GLN A 54 -6.99 1.44 -11.61
N ALA A 55 -7.87 2.42 -11.74
CA ALA A 55 -7.67 3.77 -11.21
C ALA A 55 -7.55 3.78 -9.68
N LYS A 56 -8.40 3.01 -8.97
CA LYS A 56 -8.27 2.80 -7.52
C LYS A 56 -6.91 2.20 -7.17
N LYS A 57 -6.49 1.16 -7.88
CA LYS A 57 -5.18 0.51 -7.66
C LYS A 57 -4.03 1.50 -7.84
N TYR A 58 -4.00 2.24 -8.95
CA TYR A 58 -2.95 3.22 -9.23
C TYR A 58 -2.95 4.37 -8.22
N PHE A 59 -4.13 4.83 -7.79
CA PHE A 59 -4.26 5.82 -6.71
C PHE A 59 -3.66 5.32 -5.40
N LEU A 60 -3.98 4.10 -4.98
CA LEU A 60 -3.42 3.52 -3.76
C LEU A 60 -1.89 3.43 -3.85
N CYS A 61 -1.35 3.01 -5.00
CA CYS A 61 0.09 2.93 -5.21
C CYS A 61 0.81 4.28 -5.27
N ASP A 62 0.12 5.36 -5.64
CA ASP A 62 0.67 6.71 -5.62
C ASP A 62 0.55 7.37 -4.23
N GLN A 63 -0.49 7.04 -3.47
CA GLN A 63 -0.83 7.71 -2.22
C GLN A 63 -0.28 7.01 -0.97
N GLU A 64 -0.23 5.67 -0.97
CA GLU A 64 0.35 4.91 0.14
C GLU A 64 1.89 4.95 0.05
N SER A 65 2.56 5.12 1.19
CA SER A 65 4.02 5.27 1.23
C SER A 65 4.59 4.90 2.58
N GLN A 66 5.89 4.61 2.62
CA GLN A 66 6.65 4.51 3.85
C GLN A 66 7.75 5.56 3.83
N PHE A 67 7.88 6.30 4.94
CA PHE A 67 8.93 7.26 5.16
C PHE A 67 9.84 6.75 6.28
N GLY A 68 11.15 6.74 5.99
CA GLY A 68 12.17 6.20 6.88
C GLY A 68 12.16 4.68 6.99
N THR A 69 13.00 4.18 7.89
CA THR A 69 13.17 2.74 8.15
C THR A 69 12.95 2.49 9.64
N PRO A 70 12.01 1.61 10.03
CA PRO A 70 11.80 1.25 11.44
C PRO A 70 13.11 0.89 12.14
N GLY A 71 13.25 1.33 13.38
CA GLY A 71 14.42 1.13 14.21
C GLY A 71 15.57 2.12 13.95
N GLN A 72 15.51 2.91 12.88
CA GLN A 72 16.50 3.95 12.60
C GLN A 72 16.14 5.29 13.26
N GLY A 73 17.12 6.20 13.38
CA GLY A 73 16.89 7.55 13.90
C GLY A 73 15.96 8.38 12.99
N GLY A 74 15.28 9.37 13.56
CA GLY A 74 14.37 10.26 12.83
C GLY A 74 12.89 9.89 12.94
N THR A 75 12.05 10.58 12.18
CA THR A 75 10.60 10.32 12.13
C THR A 75 10.33 9.22 11.12
N ASN A 76 9.83 8.08 11.57
CA ASN A 76 9.40 6.98 10.70
C ASN A 76 7.88 6.88 10.71
N PHE A 77 7.25 6.79 9.54
CA PHE A 77 5.80 6.59 9.42
C PHE A 77 5.42 5.87 8.13
N ILE A 78 4.24 5.26 8.13
CA ILE A 78 3.56 4.78 6.93
C ILE A 78 2.30 5.60 6.67
N ARG A 79 2.00 5.82 5.40
CA ARG A 79 0.72 6.35 4.92
C ARG A 79 -0.09 5.23 4.31
N LEU A 80 -1.31 5.07 4.79
CA LEU A 80 -2.27 4.07 4.33
C LEU A 80 -3.60 4.73 3.98
N ILE A 81 -4.32 4.08 3.07
CA ILE A 81 -5.64 4.53 2.62
C ILE A 81 -6.70 3.44 2.90
N SER A 82 -7.88 3.86 3.34
CA SER A 82 -9.10 3.04 3.40
C SER A 82 -10.30 3.78 2.82
N ASP A 83 -11.43 3.08 2.72
CA ASP A 83 -12.74 3.63 2.33
C ASP A 83 -12.72 4.39 0.99
N LEU A 84 -11.89 3.91 0.06
CA LEU A 84 -11.69 4.56 -1.22
C LEU A 84 -12.92 4.37 -2.12
N THR A 85 -13.55 5.48 -2.46
CA THR A 85 -14.47 5.58 -3.58
C THR A 85 -13.78 6.34 -4.71
N LEU A 86 -14.05 5.95 -5.96
CA LEU A 86 -13.48 6.60 -7.13
C LEU A 86 -14.43 6.47 -8.31
N GLN A 87 -14.59 7.57 -9.04
CA GLN A 87 -15.25 7.64 -10.33
C GLN A 87 -14.29 8.27 -11.33
N ILE A 88 -14.39 7.84 -12.58
CA ILE A 88 -13.62 8.39 -13.69
C ILE A 88 -14.57 9.04 -14.69
N ALA A 89 -14.19 10.19 -15.21
CA ALA A 89 -14.92 10.86 -16.26
C ALA A 89 -15.01 9.95 -17.50
N PRO A 90 -16.16 9.88 -18.19
CA PRO A 90 -16.33 9.03 -19.35
C PRO A 90 -15.51 9.51 -20.56
N SER A 91 -15.15 10.80 -20.59
CA SER A 91 -14.38 11.42 -21.66
C SER A 91 -13.04 11.91 -21.13
N SER A 92 -11.99 11.75 -21.94
CA SER A 92 -10.71 12.41 -21.71
C SER A 92 -10.76 13.87 -22.13
N ARG A 93 -9.81 14.64 -21.61
CA ARG A 93 -9.43 15.96 -22.12
C ARG A 93 -7.94 16.01 -22.45
N PRO A 94 -7.49 16.97 -23.28
CA PRO A 94 -6.08 17.27 -23.40
C PRO A 94 -5.46 17.68 -22.06
N PHE A 95 -4.14 17.51 -21.97
CA PHE A 95 -3.34 18.04 -20.86
C PHE A 95 -3.52 19.57 -20.74
N ASN A 96 -3.56 20.04 -19.50
CA ASN A 96 -3.50 21.44 -19.14
C ASN A 96 -2.32 21.68 -18.18
N GLU A 97 -1.63 22.82 -18.26
CA GLU A 97 -0.52 23.15 -17.35
C GLU A 97 -0.92 23.08 -15.86
N THR A 98 -2.17 23.35 -15.52
CA THR A 98 -2.65 23.20 -14.13
C THR A 98 -2.57 21.75 -13.63
N ASP A 99 -2.58 20.76 -14.53
CA ASP A 99 -2.43 19.34 -14.18
C ASP A 99 -1.08 19.03 -13.53
N LEU A 100 -0.06 19.86 -13.78
CA LEU A 100 1.25 19.71 -13.16
C LEU A 100 1.20 19.82 -11.63
N GLU A 101 0.13 20.38 -11.05
CA GLU A 101 -0.05 20.34 -9.61
C GLU A 101 -0.10 18.90 -9.07
N TYR A 102 -0.59 17.94 -9.88
CA TYR A 102 -0.64 16.53 -9.52
C TYR A 102 0.69 15.82 -9.77
N ASN A 103 1.70 16.49 -10.33
CA ASN A 103 3.02 15.91 -10.62
C ASN A 103 3.94 15.80 -9.37
N SER A 104 3.48 16.14 -8.17
CA SER A 104 4.35 16.29 -7.00
C SER A 104 5.15 15.02 -6.63
N ASN A 105 6.45 15.06 -6.91
CA ASN A 105 7.63 14.89 -6.05
C ASN A 105 7.73 13.64 -5.15
N TYR A 106 8.19 12.54 -5.74
CA TYR A 106 9.11 11.61 -5.07
C TYR A 106 10.40 11.56 -5.91
N GLU A 107 11.55 11.29 -5.29
CA GLU A 107 12.81 11.10 -6.03
C GLU A 107 12.59 10.07 -7.16
N GLY A 108 12.93 10.46 -8.40
CA GLY A 108 12.66 9.66 -9.59
C GLY A 108 11.26 9.84 -10.22
N SER A 109 10.49 10.87 -9.86
CA SER A 109 9.20 11.13 -10.50
C SER A 109 9.36 11.41 -11.99
N LEU A 110 8.81 10.51 -12.81
CA LEU A 110 8.75 10.65 -14.25
C LEU A 110 7.73 11.73 -14.62
N SER A 111 8.09 12.59 -15.57
CA SER A 111 7.24 13.68 -16.03
C SER A 111 5.93 13.16 -16.61
N MET A 112 4.83 13.80 -16.22
CA MET A 112 3.54 13.65 -16.90
C MET A 112 3.71 13.88 -18.40
N SER A 113 3.14 13.01 -19.22
CA SER A 113 3.20 13.16 -20.67
C SER A 113 2.16 14.18 -21.13
N THR A 114 2.61 15.28 -21.72
CA THR A 114 1.73 16.34 -22.24
C THR A 114 1.01 15.95 -23.54
N GLU A 115 1.48 14.90 -24.21
CA GLU A 115 0.90 14.36 -25.45
C GLU A 115 -0.19 13.31 -25.23
N LYS A 116 -0.43 12.89 -23.97
CA LYS A 116 -1.38 11.83 -23.64
C LYS A 116 -2.66 12.41 -23.05
N PRO A 117 -3.81 11.73 -23.24
CA PRO A 117 -5.07 12.17 -22.66
C PRO A 117 -5.03 12.12 -21.14
N VAL A 118 -5.73 13.06 -20.52
CA VAL A 118 -5.97 13.11 -19.07
C VAL A 118 -7.44 12.79 -18.81
N TYR A 119 -7.70 12.00 -17.77
CA TYR A 119 -9.04 11.66 -17.31
C TYR A 119 -9.29 12.24 -15.93
N ASP A 120 -10.29 13.10 -15.80
CA ASP A 120 -10.68 13.63 -14.50
C ASP A 120 -11.29 12.51 -13.63
N ILE A 121 -10.93 12.52 -12.35
CA ILE A 121 -11.46 11.58 -11.35
C ILE A 121 -12.00 12.34 -10.14
N ARG A 122 -12.92 11.70 -9.43
CA ARG A 122 -13.45 12.20 -8.16
C ARG A 122 -13.77 11.06 -7.22
N GLY A 123 -13.82 11.35 -5.93
CA GLY A 123 -14.19 10.35 -4.95
C GLY A 123 -13.90 10.80 -3.53
N SER A 124 -13.74 9.82 -2.66
CA SER A 124 -13.48 10.00 -1.25
C SER A 124 -12.55 8.93 -0.73
N PHE A 125 -11.84 9.23 0.36
CA PHE A 125 -11.01 8.25 1.05
C PHE A 125 -10.71 8.67 2.48
N THR A 126 -10.25 7.72 3.29
CA THR A 126 -9.70 7.97 4.63
C THR A 126 -8.19 7.76 4.58
N GLY A 127 -7.44 8.78 5.00
CA GLY A 127 -5.99 8.74 5.08
C GLY A 127 -5.51 8.51 6.51
N TYR A 128 -4.56 7.59 6.66
CA TYR A 128 -3.90 7.26 7.93
C TYR A 128 -2.42 7.59 7.82
N THR A 129 -1.90 8.35 8.76
CA THR A 129 -0.45 8.50 8.96
C THR A 129 -0.09 7.81 10.26
N CYS A 130 0.48 6.61 10.16
CA CYS A 130 0.84 5.78 11.30
C CYS A 130 2.32 5.86 11.56
N PHE A 131 2.68 6.41 12.70
CA PHE A 131 4.06 6.57 13.13
C PHE A 131 4.58 5.27 13.75
N GLU A 132 5.89 5.11 13.71
CA GLU A 132 6.56 4.00 14.39
C GLU A 132 6.24 4.01 15.90
N ILE A 133 5.96 2.83 16.43
CA ILE A 133 5.74 2.56 17.85
C ILE A 133 7.09 2.62 18.54
N ARG A 134 7.36 3.78 19.16
CA ARG A 134 8.56 4.05 19.95
C ARG A 134 8.29 5.19 20.93
N GLY A 135 8.86 5.09 22.13
CA GLY A 135 8.69 6.11 23.17
C GLY A 135 7.24 6.20 23.62
N SER A 136 6.62 7.38 23.47
CA SER A 136 5.23 7.63 23.87
C SER A 136 4.18 7.07 22.92
N ARG A 137 4.56 6.63 21.71
CA ARG A 137 3.62 6.04 20.75
C ARG A 137 3.36 4.58 21.09
N LEU A 138 2.12 4.27 21.42
CA LEU A 138 1.71 2.94 21.86
C LEU A 138 1.08 2.14 20.71
N PRO A 139 1.15 0.80 20.74
CA PRO A 139 0.39 -0.04 19.82
C PRO A 139 -1.11 0.32 19.81
N GLY A 140 -1.68 0.45 18.62
CA GLY A 140 -3.09 0.83 18.43
C GLY A 140 -3.42 2.29 18.71
N LYS A 141 -2.41 3.12 19.03
CA LYS A 141 -2.54 4.55 19.30
C LYS A 141 -1.40 5.34 18.67
N ASN A 142 -1.12 5.05 17.41
CA ASN A 142 0.05 5.58 16.71
C ASN A 142 -0.30 6.24 15.38
N CYS A 143 -1.58 6.41 15.05
CA CYS A 143 -2.03 6.98 13.79
C CYS A 143 -2.79 8.30 13.99
N THR A 144 -2.51 9.26 13.09
CA THR A 144 -3.38 10.40 12.82
C THR A 144 -4.26 10.07 11.62
N VAL A 145 -5.56 10.34 11.73
CA VAL A 145 -6.55 9.96 10.72
C VAL A 145 -7.30 11.19 10.21
N ALA A 146 -7.47 11.28 8.90
CA ALA A 146 -8.24 12.33 8.25
C ALA A 146 -9.11 11.75 7.13
N GLN A 147 -10.32 12.28 6.99
CA GLN A 147 -11.24 11.94 5.91
C GLN A 147 -11.19 12.99 4.81
N PHE A 148 -11.22 12.55 3.56
CA PHE A 148 -11.26 13.40 2.37
C PHE A 148 -12.57 13.14 1.63
N PRO A 149 -13.70 13.77 2.04
CA PRO A 149 -15.03 13.39 1.59
C PRO A 149 -15.33 13.79 0.14
N ASN A 150 -14.70 14.87 -0.35
CA ASN A 150 -14.91 15.42 -1.68
C ASN A 150 -13.55 15.70 -2.32
N SER A 151 -12.95 14.65 -2.87
CA SER A 151 -11.66 14.75 -3.56
C SER A 151 -11.86 14.75 -5.07
N THR A 152 -11.05 15.55 -5.75
CA THR A 152 -10.98 15.62 -7.21
C THR A 152 -9.55 15.39 -7.65
N GLY A 153 -9.37 14.96 -8.88
CA GLY A 153 -8.05 14.67 -9.37
C GLY A 153 -8.02 14.22 -10.81
N ILE A 154 -6.92 13.59 -11.17
CA ILE A 154 -6.69 13.11 -12.53
C ILE A 154 -6.04 11.73 -12.55
N CYS A 155 -6.35 10.97 -13.60
CA CYS A 155 -5.52 9.87 -14.08
C CYS A 155 -4.79 10.31 -15.35
N PHE A 156 -3.47 10.10 -15.38
CA PHE A 156 -2.60 10.49 -16.49
C PHE A 156 -1.51 9.44 -16.72
N GLN A 157 -0.90 9.49 -17.91
CA GLN A 157 0.29 8.70 -18.20
C GLN A 157 1.55 9.56 -18.08
N ASN A 158 2.62 9.00 -17.53
CA ASN A 158 3.95 9.59 -17.66
C ASN A 158 4.56 9.32 -19.06
N THR A 159 5.76 9.83 -19.32
CA THR A 159 6.46 9.64 -20.60
C THR A 159 6.82 8.19 -20.94
N PHE A 160 6.81 7.28 -19.96
CA PHE A 160 7.01 5.84 -20.15
C PHE A 160 5.70 5.08 -20.40
N GLY A 161 4.55 5.77 -20.34
CA GLY A 161 3.23 5.19 -20.53
C GLY A 161 2.64 4.55 -19.27
N ASP A 162 3.25 4.76 -18.10
CA ASP A 162 2.69 4.29 -16.83
C ASP A 162 1.57 5.22 -16.36
N TRP A 163 0.46 4.61 -15.98
CA TRP A 163 -0.68 5.28 -15.37
C TRP A 163 -0.40 5.67 -13.92
N HIS A 164 -0.77 6.91 -13.62
CA HIS A 164 -0.83 7.49 -12.30
C HIS A 164 -2.23 8.06 -12.08
N CYS A 165 -2.76 7.92 -10.87
CA CYS A 165 -4.07 8.46 -10.51
C CYS A 165 -3.92 9.17 -9.17
N ARG A 166 -4.23 10.46 -9.11
CA ARG A 166 -3.99 11.27 -7.93
C ARG A 166 -5.20 12.14 -7.66
N MET A 167 -5.62 12.22 -6.41
CA MET A 167 -6.71 13.09 -5.96
C MET A 167 -6.24 13.97 -4.81
N LYS A 168 -6.78 15.18 -4.77
CA LYS A 168 -6.62 16.13 -3.67
C LYS A 168 -7.99 16.62 -3.25
N GLY A 169 -8.10 17.09 -2.02
CA GLY A 169 -9.35 17.63 -1.50
C GLY A 169 -9.15 18.14 -0.09
N SER A 170 -10.13 18.91 0.39
CA SER A 170 -10.17 19.35 1.77
C SER A 170 -10.31 18.15 2.70
N SER A 171 -9.43 18.07 3.71
CA SER A 171 -9.45 17.01 4.70
C SER A 171 -10.18 17.44 5.96
N LYS A 172 -10.93 16.53 6.58
CA LYS A 172 -11.46 16.67 7.94
C LYS A 172 -10.68 15.73 8.86
N LYS A 173 -9.97 16.29 9.85
CA LYS A 173 -9.29 15.48 10.87
C LYS A 173 -10.34 14.69 11.66
N ILE A 174 -10.11 13.38 11.78
CA ILE A 174 -10.93 12.48 12.59
C ILE A 174 -10.36 12.40 14.01
N GLY A 175 -9.04 12.26 14.13
CA GLY A 175 -8.38 12.24 15.44
C GLY A 175 -6.89 11.92 15.37
N ASP A 176 -6.25 11.99 16.52
CA ASP A 176 -4.91 11.47 16.80
C ASP A 176 -5.02 10.24 17.70
N ASP A 177 -3.91 9.52 17.88
CA ASP A 177 -3.81 8.34 18.75
C ASP A 177 -4.85 7.26 18.42
N LEU A 178 -5.20 7.15 17.15
CA LEU A 178 -6.13 6.16 16.63
C LEU A 178 -5.39 4.90 16.18
N PRO A 179 -6.10 3.76 16.10
CA PRO A 179 -5.52 2.54 15.55
C PRO A 179 -5.27 2.69 14.04
N PRO A 180 -4.32 1.92 13.50
CA PRO A 180 -4.17 1.77 12.05
C PRO A 180 -5.43 1.18 11.41
N PRO A 181 -5.60 1.34 10.09
CA PRO A 181 -6.77 0.80 9.41
C PRO A 181 -6.76 -0.73 9.48
N GLU A 182 -7.95 -1.32 9.50
CA GLU A 182 -8.13 -2.76 9.40
C GLU A 182 -7.52 -3.31 8.10
N ASN A 183 -7.20 -4.61 8.11
CA ASN A 183 -6.57 -5.34 7.00
C ASN A 183 -7.50 -5.50 5.80
#